data_AF-A0A928SWG5-F1
#
_entry.id   AF-A0A928SWG5-F1
#
_cell.length_a   1.000
_cell.length_b   1.000
_cell.length_c   1.000
_cell.angle_alpha   90.00
_cell.angle_beta   90.00
_cell.angle_gamma   90.00
#
_symmetry.space_group_name_H-M   'P 1'
#
loop_
_entity.id
_entity.type
_entity.pdbx_description
1 polymer ?
#
loop_
_entity_poly.entity_id
_entity_poly.type
_entity_poly.pdbx_seq_one_letter_code
_entity_poly.pdbx_strand_id
1 'polypeptide(L)'
;MLRRPLATLALLSALQSGGCNLPQGPQDPENTAPPVNALDDPAHPGIEACVTGDVEAELQIARDFEDSCHEMVICGGLSAAFTITLVEVLVNAASGNSTSPSGFVYTGQGRYLAGTQMQLTLRLAKDTSFGKAGDVIDFDLFNLANYFTHATIEASASVSTSGKAKTSLSIEFEGTGNAFELLGLEAGADGKIQTDLQTIAKNLGASILIESKIWMNDERESSTISYELDSPATLLAQFLESGPMDMQLVKVTGSASTGQSIVMKNWAMQYKASSSSGTLDGSIDFEVRGGAFDYVAKFTYPHRKEPDVALGCAQ
;
A
#
# COMPACT_ATOMS: atom_id res chain seq x y z
N MET A 1 20.75 -1.45 35.68
CA MET A 1 19.56 -0.89 34.99
C MET A 1 19.96 -0.54 33.56
N LEU A 2 19.75 -1.45 32.61
CA LEU A 2 19.88 -1.15 31.18
C LEU A 2 18.49 -1.31 30.56
N ARG A 3 17.88 -0.18 30.18
CA ARG A 3 16.72 -0.16 29.28
C ARG A 3 17.25 -0.45 27.87
N ARG A 4 16.95 -1.63 27.32
CA ARG A 4 17.03 -1.87 25.87
C ARG A 4 15.66 -1.50 25.29
N PRO A 5 15.58 -0.73 24.18
CA PRO A 5 14.32 -0.51 23.51
C PRO A 5 13.85 -1.85 22.90
N LEU A 6 12.59 -2.21 23.18
CA LEU A 6 11.92 -3.31 22.49
C LEU A 6 11.89 -3.00 20.99
N ALA A 7 11.89 -4.08 20.21
CA ALA A 7 12.07 -4.15 18.77
C ALA A 7 10.94 -3.54 17.90
N THR A 8 10.38 -2.40 18.31
CA THR A 8 9.35 -1.64 17.56
C THR A 8 9.96 -0.65 16.56
N LEU A 9 11.29 -0.62 16.41
CA LEU A 9 11.98 0.42 15.62
C LEU A 9 12.35 0.01 14.17
N ALA A 10 12.00 -1.19 13.71
CA ALA A 10 12.51 -1.71 12.43
C ALA A 10 11.66 -1.35 11.19
N LEU A 11 10.39 -0.94 11.34
CA LEU A 11 9.54 -0.61 10.20
C LEU A 11 9.53 0.88 9.80
N LEU A 12 9.90 1.80 10.70
CA LEU A 12 9.78 3.25 10.44
C LEU A 12 10.96 3.88 9.70
N SER A 13 12.12 3.21 9.59
CA SER A 13 13.32 3.80 8.97
C SER A 13 13.34 3.78 7.44
N ALA A 14 12.32 3.23 6.78
CA ALA A 14 12.28 3.10 5.31
C ALA A 14 11.59 4.27 4.57
N LEU A 15 10.98 5.23 5.27
CA LEU A 15 10.11 6.25 4.67
C LEU A 15 10.74 7.66 4.53
N GLN A 16 12.04 7.84 4.84
CA GLN A 16 12.64 9.19 4.96
C GLN A 16 13.70 9.57 3.91
N SER A 17 13.92 8.79 2.84
CA SER A 17 14.72 9.27 1.71
C SER A 17 13.88 9.27 0.44
N GLY A 18 13.75 10.44 -0.20
CA GLY A 18 13.11 10.64 -1.51
C GLY A 18 13.89 10.01 -2.67
N GLY A 19 14.10 8.71 -2.57
CA GLY A 19 14.76 7.82 -3.49
C GLY A 19 14.56 6.41 -2.95
N CYS A 20 13.83 5.60 -3.70
CA CYS A 20 13.39 4.25 -3.35
C CYS A 20 14.57 3.27 -3.24
N ASN A 21 15.37 3.38 -2.17
CA ASN A 21 16.25 2.30 -1.74
C ASN A 21 15.51 1.47 -0.68
N LEU A 22 14.49 0.74 -1.13
CA LEU A 22 14.05 -0.42 -0.36
C LEU A 22 15.20 -1.44 -0.39
N PRO A 23 15.60 -2.02 0.75
CA PRO A 23 16.46 -3.19 0.74
C PRO A 23 15.86 -4.22 -0.21
N GLN A 24 16.70 -4.90 -1.01
CA GLN A 24 16.27 -6.14 -1.67
C GLN A 24 15.82 -7.09 -0.57
N GLY A 25 14.51 -7.09 -0.29
CA GLY A 25 13.89 -7.95 0.69
C GLY A 25 14.15 -9.40 0.31
N PRO A 26 14.14 -10.33 1.28
CA PRO A 26 14.18 -11.74 0.95
C PRO A 26 13.11 -12.04 -0.11
N GLN A 27 13.51 -12.76 -1.17
CA GLN A 27 12.59 -13.26 -2.19
C GLN A 27 11.42 -13.96 -1.48
N ASP A 28 10.20 -13.62 -1.86
CA ASP A 28 9.03 -14.32 -1.39
C ASP A 28 9.19 -15.81 -1.76
N PRO A 29 9.13 -16.77 -0.81
CA PRO A 29 9.46 -18.18 -1.05
C PRO A 29 8.58 -18.87 -2.10
N GLU A 30 7.48 -18.25 -2.53
CA GLU A 30 6.52 -18.85 -3.46
C GLU A 30 6.99 -18.84 -4.94
N ASN A 31 7.91 -17.96 -5.36
CA ASN A 31 8.52 -18.02 -6.70
C ASN A 31 9.98 -17.56 -6.73
N THR A 32 10.92 -18.50 -6.89
CA THR A 32 12.36 -18.25 -6.95
C THR A 32 12.92 -18.19 -8.37
N ALA A 33 12.08 -18.36 -9.39
CA ALA A 33 12.52 -18.28 -10.78
C ALA A 33 12.94 -16.84 -11.11
N PRO A 34 14.11 -16.65 -11.74
CA PRO A 34 14.52 -15.32 -12.19
C PRO A 34 13.54 -14.79 -13.24
N PRO A 35 13.29 -13.47 -13.29
CA PRO A 35 12.44 -12.88 -14.31
C PRO A 35 13.04 -13.09 -15.71
N VAL A 36 12.19 -13.37 -16.69
CA VAL A 36 12.54 -13.35 -18.10
C VAL A 36 12.18 -11.99 -18.66
N ASN A 37 13.17 -11.12 -18.91
CA ASN A 37 12.92 -9.77 -19.41
C ASN A 37 13.39 -9.59 -20.86
N ALA A 38 12.46 -9.62 -21.82
CA ALA A 38 12.76 -9.36 -23.22
C ALA A 38 13.25 -7.93 -23.50
N LEU A 39 13.10 -6.98 -22.57
CA LEU A 39 13.70 -5.65 -22.70
C LEU A 39 15.22 -5.72 -22.54
N ASP A 40 15.75 -6.57 -21.65
CA ASP A 40 17.19 -6.67 -21.37
C ASP A 40 18.00 -7.37 -22.46
N ASP A 41 17.32 -8.06 -23.39
CA ASP A 41 17.93 -8.71 -24.53
C ASP A 41 17.21 -8.33 -25.82
N PRO A 42 17.69 -7.32 -26.57
CA PRO A 42 17.10 -6.93 -27.86
C PRO A 42 17.15 -8.04 -28.92
N ALA A 43 17.91 -9.12 -28.71
CA ALA A 43 17.90 -10.31 -29.55
C ALA A 43 16.82 -11.32 -29.13
N HIS A 44 16.04 -11.03 -28.08
CA HIS A 44 14.91 -11.86 -27.67
C HIS A 44 13.87 -11.94 -28.79
N PRO A 45 13.36 -13.15 -29.09
CA PRO A 45 12.35 -13.31 -30.12
C PRO A 45 11.07 -12.53 -29.83
N GLY A 46 10.48 -11.92 -30.87
CA GLY A 46 9.17 -11.27 -30.84
C GLY A 46 9.05 -10.04 -31.76
N ILE A 47 10.11 -9.25 -31.92
CA ILE A 47 10.07 -7.95 -32.64
C ILE A 47 10.92 -7.93 -33.92
N GLU A 48 11.63 -9.01 -34.25
CA GLU A 48 12.62 -9.05 -35.34
C GLU A 48 12.04 -8.67 -36.72
N ALA A 49 10.74 -8.90 -36.91
CA ALA A 49 10.05 -8.61 -38.17
C ALA A 49 9.69 -7.13 -38.35
N CYS A 50 9.69 -6.33 -37.28
CA CYS A 50 9.24 -4.92 -37.30
C CYS A 50 10.31 -3.93 -36.81
N VAL A 51 11.39 -4.39 -36.17
CA VAL A 51 12.44 -3.49 -35.70
C VAL A 51 13.06 -2.67 -36.84
N THR A 52 13.10 -1.35 -36.64
CA THR A 52 13.89 -0.43 -37.45
C THR A 52 14.46 0.66 -36.55
N GLY A 53 15.54 1.34 -36.96
CA GLY A 53 16.15 2.39 -36.15
C GLY A 53 16.96 1.86 -34.96
N ASP A 54 17.03 2.66 -33.90
CA ASP A 54 17.77 2.34 -32.66
C ASP A 54 16.84 1.60 -31.69
N VAL A 55 16.92 0.27 -31.67
CA VAL A 55 16.02 -0.58 -30.88
C VAL A 55 16.07 -0.25 -29.39
N GLU A 56 17.24 0.08 -28.84
CA GLU A 56 17.37 0.35 -27.41
C GLU A 56 16.63 1.63 -27.02
N ALA A 57 16.78 2.69 -27.83
CA ALA A 57 16.07 3.94 -27.63
C ALA A 57 14.55 3.78 -27.75
N GLU A 58 14.09 2.95 -28.70
CA GLU A 58 12.66 2.70 -28.93
C GLU A 58 12.03 1.78 -27.87
N LEU A 59 12.82 0.96 -27.16
CA LEU A 59 12.31 0.14 -26.05
C LEU A 59 12.33 0.86 -24.70
N GLN A 60 12.99 2.02 -24.61
CA GLN A 60 13.17 2.75 -23.35
C GLN A 60 11.85 3.11 -22.65
N ILE A 61 10.80 3.49 -23.40
CA ILE A 61 9.49 3.81 -22.80
C ILE A 61 8.86 2.61 -22.10
N ALA A 62 9.08 1.38 -22.61
CA ALA A 62 8.60 0.18 -21.95
C ALA A 62 9.42 -0.15 -20.69
N ARG A 63 10.75 0.04 -20.71
CA ARG A 63 11.60 -0.08 -19.51
C ARG A 63 11.17 0.91 -18.43
N ASP A 64 10.96 2.17 -18.83
CA ASP A 64 10.51 3.22 -17.92
C ASP A 64 9.14 2.89 -17.34
N PHE A 65 8.25 2.31 -18.13
CA PHE A 65 6.95 1.87 -17.64
C PHE A 65 7.05 0.66 -16.69
N GLU A 66 7.93 -0.31 -16.96
CA GLU A 66 8.24 -1.42 -16.06
C GLU A 66 8.69 -0.90 -14.69
N ASP A 67 9.69 -0.02 -14.67
CA ASP A 67 10.19 0.59 -13.44
C ASP A 67 9.10 1.40 -12.73
N SER A 68 8.28 2.14 -13.48
CA SER A 68 7.16 2.90 -12.92
C SER A 68 6.11 2.00 -12.27
N CYS A 69 5.94 0.76 -12.76
CA CYS A 69 5.06 -0.23 -12.14
C CYS A 69 5.62 -0.76 -10.82
N HIS A 70 6.95 -0.76 -10.60
CA HIS A 70 7.53 -1.11 -9.30
C HIS A 70 7.09 -0.15 -8.18
N GLU A 71 6.80 1.11 -8.51
CA GLU A 71 6.25 2.09 -7.56
C GLU A 71 4.85 1.70 -7.06
N MET A 72 4.11 0.86 -7.78
CA MET A 72 2.84 0.32 -7.28
C MET A 72 3.04 -0.61 -6.08
N VAL A 73 4.14 -1.37 -6.04
CA VAL A 73 4.50 -2.22 -4.88
C VAL A 73 4.66 -1.34 -3.65
N ILE A 74 5.29 -0.19 -3.81
CA ILE A 74 5.50 0.80 -2.75
C ILE A 74 4.15 1.36 -2.28
N CYS A 75 3.26 1.73 -3.20
CA CYS A 75 1.93 2.24 -2.86
C CYS A 75 1.05 1.21 -2.15
N GLY A 76 1.11 -0.06 -2.56
CA GLY A 76 0.48 -1.17 -1.84
C GLY A 76 1.05 -1.34 -0.43
N GLY A 77 2.37 -1.26 -0.29
CA GLY A 77 3.06 -1.26 1.00
C GLY A 77 2.62 -0.13 1.92
N LEU A 78 2.41 1.07 1.37
CA LEU A 78 1.88 2.22 2.12
C LEU A 78 0.46 1.99 2.64
N SER A 79 -0.42 1.34 1.86
CA SER A 79 -1.77 0.97 2.30
C SER A 79 -1.73 0.00 3.50
N ALA A 80 -0.84 -0.99 3.44
CA ALA A 80 -0.64 -1.94 4.53
C ALA A 80 -0.05 -1.25 5.77
N ALA A 81 0.94 -0.37 5.58
CA ALA A 81 1.53 0.41 6.66
C ALA A 81 0.51 1.32 7.35
N PHE A 82 -0.39 1.96 6.57
CA PHE A 82 -1.50 2.74 7.13
C PHE A 82 -2.36 1.90 8.07
N THR A 83 -2.75 0.71 7.60
CA THR A 83 -3.60 -0.21 8.35
C THR A 83 -2.95 -0.64 9.67
N ILE A 84 -1.67 -1.04 9.62
CA ILE A 84 -0.91 -1.41 10.81
C ILE A 84 -0.85 -0.22 11.78
N THR A 85 -0.56 0.98 11.26
CA THR A 85 -0.41 2.15 12.13
C THR A 85 -1.72 2.57 12.79
N LEU A 86 -2.84 2.40 12.08
CA LEU A 86 -4.17 2.66 12.63
C LEU A 86 -4.50 1.71 13.78
N VAL A 87 -4.11 0.43 13.68
CA VAL A 87 -4.22 -0.53 14.80
C VAL A 87 -3.32 -0.14 15.97
N GLU A 88 -2.11 0.34 15.67
CA GLU A 88 -1.11 0.70 16.68
C GLU A 88 -1.34 2.08 17.32
N VAL A 89 -2.35 2.86 16.89
CA VAL A 89 -2.59 4.22 17.39
C VAL A 89 -2.65 4.27 18.93
N LEU A 90 -3.32 3.29 19.55
CA LEU A 90 -3.44 3.21 21.01
C LEU A 90 -2.13 2.80 21.70
N VAL A 91 -1.31 1.97 21.04
CA VAL A 91 0.01 1.57 21.56
C VAL A 91 1.02 2.72 21.46
N ASN A 92 0.98 3.46 20.35
CA ASN A 92 1.79 4.64 20.12
C ASN A 92 1.46 5.74 21.13
N ALA A 93 0.17 5.97 21.36
CA ALA A 93 -0.32 6.83 22.43
C ALA A 93 0.21 6.42 23.81
N ALA A 94 0.10 5.13 24.16
CA ALA A 94 0.59 4.61 25.44
C ALA A 94 2.09 4.78 25.62
N SER A 95 2.84 4.82 24.52
CA SER A 95 4.29 5.02 24.50
C SER A 95 4.70 6.49 24.56
N GLY A 96 3.74 7.42 24.61
CA GLY A 96 4.00 8.87 24.57
C GLY A 96 4.46 9.38 23.19
N ASN A 97 4.29 8.57 22.15
CA ASN A 97 4.60 8.98 20.78
C ASN A 97 3.45 9.82 20.21
N SER A 98 3.76 10.67 19.23
CA SER A 98 2.72 11.32 18.44
C SER A 98 1.85 10.26 17.77
N THR A 99 0.53 10.39 17.88
CA THR A 99 -0.41 9.46 17.28
C THR A 99 -0.63 9.69 15.80
N SER A 100 -0.14 10.81 15.25
CA SER A 100 -0.06 11.05 13.82
C SER A 100 1.22 10.42 13.27
N PRO A 101 1.15 9.25 12.63
CA PRO A 101 2.35 8.60 12.10
C PRO A 101 3.04 9.46 11.04
N SER A 102 4.36 9.41 11.03
CA SER A 102 5.15 10.00 9.95
C SER A 102 4.76 9.36 8.64
N GLY A 103 4.28 10.16 7.68
CA GLY A 103 3.93 9.71 6.33
C GLY A 103 2.44 9.78 6.00
N PHE A 104 1.55 9.93 6.97
CA PHE A 104 0.11 10.09 6.73
C PHE A 104 -0.42 11.41 7.29
N VAL A 105 -1.07 12.19 6.43
CA VAL A 105 -1.64 13.49 6.80
C VAL A 105 -3.15 13.45 6.62
N TYR A 106 -3.90 13.63 7.71
CA TYR A 106 -5.34 13.79 7.63
C TYR A 106 -5.68 15.12 6.92
N THR A 107 -6.56 15.06 5.92
CA THR A 107 -6.94 16.20 5.07
C THR A 107 -8.42 16.56 5.18
N GLY A 108 -9.14 15.99 6.16
CA GLY A 108 -10.59 16.15 6.33
C GLY A 108 -11.39 15.11 5.57
N GLN A 109 -12.70 14.96 5.87
CA GLN A 109 -13.61 14.09 5.14
C GLN A 109 -13.13 12.64 5.08
N GLY A 110 -12.56 12.14 6.18
CA GLY A 110 -12.05 10.77 6.27
C GLY A 110 -10.87 10.47 5.33
N ARG A 111 -10.21 11.50 4.79
CA ARG A 111 -9.12 11.35 3.82
C ARG A 111 -7.75 11.52 4.46
N TYR A 112 -6.83 10.67 4.06
CA TYR A 112 -5.43 10.72 4.44
C TYR A 112 -4.57 10.76 3.18
N LEU A 113 -3.58 11.64 3.15
CA LEU A 113 -2.55 11.64 2.11
C LEU A 113 -1.32 10.88 2.59
N ALA A 114 -0.82 9.98 1.76
CA ALA A 114 0.48 9.35 1.90
C ALA A 114 1.42 9.92 0.82
N GLY A 115 2.33 10.79 1.23
CA GLY A 115 3.13 11.59 0.28
C GLY A 115 2.24 12.47 -0.62
N THR A 116 2.64 12.63 -1.88
CA THR A 116 1.89 13.41 -2.89
C THR A 116 1.10 12.55 -3.87
N GLN A 117 1.20 11.23 -3.75
CA GLN A 117 0.81 10.28 -4.79
C GLN A 117 -0.36 9.39 -4.39
N MET A 118 -0.71 9.32 -3.11
CA MET A 118 -1.73 8.40 -2.63
C MET A 118 -2.69 9.07 -1.66
N GLN A 119 -3.99 8.88 -1.89
CA GLN A 119 -5.06 9.25 -0.98
C GLN A 119 -5.80 7.99 -0.51
N LEU A 120 -5.99 7.89 0.80
CA LEU A 120 -6.82 6.88 1.45
C LEU A 120 -8.11 7.54 1.90
N THR A 121 -9.26 6.91 1.64
CA THR A 121 -10.57 7.34 2.16
C THR A 121 -11.12 6.23 3.05
N LEU A 122 -11.48 6.58 4.28
CA LEU A 122 -12.04 5.64 5.24
C LEU A 122 -13.56 5.73 5.30
N ARG A 123 -14.21 4.58 5.27
CA ARG A 123 -15.67 4.45 5.35
C ARG A 123 -16.08 3.43 6.41
N LEU A 124 -17.32 3.56 6.85
CA LEU A 124 -17.94 2.60 7.75
C LEU A 124 -18.27 1.30 7.03
N ALA A 125 -17.84 0.17 7.55
CA ALA A 125 -18.22 -1.16 7.04
C ALA A 125 -19.62 -1.60 7.50
N LYS A 126 -20.15 -0.95 8.55
CA LYS A 126 -21.44 -1.27 9.18
C LYS A 126 -22.06 0.00 9.77
N ASP A 127 -23.35 -0.05 10.06
CA ASP A 127 -24.04 1.03 10.78
C ASP A 127 -23.41 1.27 12.15
N THR A 128 -23.30 2.54 12.53
CA THR A 128 -22.86 3.01 13.85
C THR A 128 -23.84 4.04 14.40
N SER A 129 -23.62 4.51 15.63
CA SER A 129 -24.36 5.64 16.19
C SER A 129 -24.17 6.96 15.44
N PHE A 130 -23.09 7.09 14.65
CA PHE A 130 -22.70 8.32 13.97
C PHE A 130 -22.76 8.24 12.44
N GLY A 131 -23.17 7.11 11.86
CA GLY A 131 -23.27 6.95 10.41
C GLY A 131 -23.83 5.59 9.97
N LYS A 132 -24.00 5.44 8.66
CA LYS A 132 -24.44 4.21 7.99
C LYS A 132 -23.29 3.51 7.30
N ALA A 133 -23.45 2.21 7.06
CA ALA A 133 -22.51 1.46 6.23
C ALA A 133 -22.30 2.18 4.88
N GLY A 134 -21.03 2.38 4.50
CA GLY A 134 -20.61 3.12 3.30
C GLY A 134 -20.35 4.62 3.52
N ASP A 135 -20.82 5.19 4.64
CA ASP A 135 -20.56 6.60 4.96
C ASP A 135 -19.08 6.84 5.24
N VAL A 136 -18.60 8.02 4.84
CA VAL A 136 -17.24 8.48 5.13
C VAL A 136 -17.09 8.72 6.63
N ILE A 137 -15.97 8.28 7.21
CA ILE A 137 -15.62 8.57 8.60
C ILE A 137 -15.01 9.97 8.68
N ASP A 138 -15.84 10.99 8.87
CA ASP A 138 -15.43 12.41 8.81
C ASP A 138 -14.74 12.92 10.11
N PHE A 139 -13.74 12.18 10.58
CA PHE A 139 -12.83 12.61 11.65
C PHE A 139 -11.51 11.83 11.59
N ASP A 140 -10.48 12.38 12.22
CA ASP A 140 -9.13 11.78 12.24
C ASP A 140 -9.08 10.57 13.19
N LEU A 141 -8.89 9.36 12.66
CA LEU A 141 -8.74 8.13 13.41
C LEU A 141 -7.35 7.99 14.07
N PHE A 142 -6.40 8.86 13.75
CA PHE A 142 -5.17 9.00 14.51
C PHE A 142 -5.32 9.93 15.72
N ASN A 143 -6.40 10.69 15.81
CA ASN A 143 -6.63 11.58 16.95
C ASN A 143 -7.38 10.85 18.08
N LEU A 144 -6.68 10.58 19.18
CA LEU A 144 -7.24 9.90 20.36
C LEU A 144 -8.46 10.61 20.96
N ALA A 145 -8.56 11.93 20.81
CA ALA A 145 -9.71 12.69 21.32
C ALA A 145 -11.04 12.26 20.67
N ASN A 146 -10.97 11.63 19.48
CA ASN A 146 -12.16 11.07 18.82
C ASN A 146 -12.60 9.74 19.45
N TYR A 147 -11.73 9.06 20.18
CA TYR A 147 -12.04 7.81 20.89
C TYR A 147 -12.40 8.07 22.35
N PHE A 148 -11.69 8.97 23.02
CA PHE A 148 -11.81 9.17 24.46
C PHE A 148 -11.72 10.63 24.86
N THR A 149 -12.42 10.98 25.94
CA THR A 149 -12.21 12.22 26.70
C THR A 149 -11.23 11.93 27.84
N HIS A 150 -10.12 12.68 27.89
CA HIS A 150 -9.08 12.57 28.91
C HIS A 150 -8.61 11.13 29.20
N ALA A 151 -8.11 10.44 28.16
CA ALA A 151 -7.59 9.09 28.32
C ALA A 151 -6.16 9.04 28.87
N THR A 152 -5.92 8.08 29.76
CA THR A 152 -4.60 7.54 30.08
C THR A 152 -4.54 6.11 29.54
N ILE A 153 -3.51 5.82 28.73
CA ILE A 153 -3.32 4.51 28.12
C ILE A 153 -1.98 3.96 28.58
N GLU A 154 -1.99 2.75 29.13
CA GLU A 154 -0.79 2.00 29.49
C GLU A 154 -0.73 0.71 28.67
N ALA A 155 0.41 0.46 28.02
CA ALA A 155 0.67 -0.77 27.30
C ALA A 155 1.65 -1.64 28.07
N SER A 156 1.36 -2.94 28.17
CA SER A 156 2.28 -3.94 28.68
C SER A 156 2.43 -5.07 27.66
N ALA A 157 3.65 -5.61 27.59
CA ALA A 157 3.96 -6.76 26.76
C ALA A 157 4.71 -7.80 27.60
N SER A 158 4.36 -9.06 27.43
CA SER A 158 5.02 -10.18 28.08
C SER A 158 5.29 -11.29 27.07
N VAL A 159 6.36 -12.04 27.27
CA VAL A 159 6.69 -13.21 26.45
C VAL A 159 6.83 -14.41 27.38
N SER A 160 6.05 -15.47 27.12
CA SER A 160 6.17 -16.71 27.88
C SER A 160 7.48 -17.43 27.55
N THR A 161 7.87 -18.38 28.40
CA THR A 161 9.01 -19.28 28.12
C THR A 161 8.79 -20.19 26.90
N SER A 162 7.55 -20.31 26.41
CA SER A 162 7.20 -20.96 25.15
C SER A 162 7.27 -20.03 23.93
N GLY A 163 7.76 -18.80 24.10
CA GLY A 163 7.89 -17.81 23.02
C GLY A 163 6.57 -17.12 22.64
N LYS A 164 5.48 -17.33 23.39
CA LYS A 164 4.20 -16.66 23.10
C LYS A 164 4.24 -15.24 23.66
N ALA A 165 4.15 -14.26 22.77
CA ALA A 165 3.96 -12.86 23.16
C ALA A 165 2.49 -12.60 23.52
N LYS A 166 2.26 -11.82 24.57
CA LYS A 166 0.95 -11.28 24.95
C LYS A 166 1.11 -9.78 25.16
N THR A 167 0.31 -8.99 24.46
CA THR A 167 0.15 -7.55 24.70
C THR A 167 -1.13 -7.31 25.50
N SER A 168 -1.12 -6.29 26.36
CA SER A 168 -2.30 -5.86 27.11
C SER A 168 -2.31 -4.34 27.15
N LEU A 169 -3.48 -3.76 26.98
CA LEU A 169 -3.75 -2.34 27.04
C LEU A 169 -4.69 -2.07 28.22
N SER A 170 -4.26 -1.19 29.11
CA SER A 170 -5.07 -0.62 30.19
C SER A 170 -5.43 0.80 29.81
N ILE A 171 -6.72 1.08 29.68
CA ILE A 171 -7.24 2.38 29.25
C ILE A 171 -8.12 2.92 30.37
N GLU A 172 -7.81 4.10 30.89
CA GLU A 172 -8.67 4.85 31.80
C GLU A 172 -9.11 6.14 31.10
N PHE A 173 -10.39 6.49 31.16
CA PHE A 173 -10.95 7.66 30.47
C PHE A 173 -12.16 8.23 31.21
N GLU A 174 -12.48 9.50 30.97
CA GLU A 174 -13.64 10.17 31.58
C GLU A 174 -14.91 10.04 30.73
N GLY A 175 -14.77 9.85 29.42
CA GLY A 175 -15.88 9.68 28.48
C GLY A 175 -15.44 9.11 27.14
N THR A 176 -16.41 8.72 26.31
CA THR A 176 -16.17 8.14 24.99
C THR A 176 -16.47 9.17 23.89
N GLY A 177 -15.67 9.15 22.83
CA GLY A 177 -15.96 9.86 21.58
C GLY A 177 -16.61 8.94 20.54
N ASN A 178 -16.97 9.49 19.38
CA ASN A 178 -17.64 8.72 18.31
C ASN A 178 -16.83 7.51 17.84
N ALA A 179 -15.50 7.66 17.74
CA ALA A 179 -14.62 6.60 17.28
C ALA A 179 -14.52 5.41 18.26
N PHE A 180 -14.96 5.58 19.52
CA PHE A 180 -14.96 4.50 20.51
C PHE A 180 -15.74 3.28 20.05
N GLU A 181 -16.88 3.49 19.39
CA GLU A 181 -17.72 2.40 18.88
C GLU A 181 -16.97 1.52 17.86
N LEU A 182 -16.04 2.10 17.09
CA LEU A 182 -15.20 1.36 16.15
C LEU A 182 -14.25 0.38 16.84
N LEU A 183 -13.90 0.64 18.11
CA LEU A 183 -13.11 -0.27 18.92
C LEU A 183 -13.91 -1.51 19.34
N GLY A 184 -15.24 -1.49 19.23
CA GLY A 184 -16.10 -2.62 19.60
C GLY A 184 -15.96 -3.04 21.07
N LEU A 185 -15.60 -2.10 21.94
CA LEU A 185 -15.42 -2.33 23.37
C LEU A 185 -16.64 -1.82 24.13
N GLU A 186 -16.92 -2.44 25.27
CA GLU A 186 -17.90 -1.92 26.22
C GLU A 186 -17.17 -1.03 27.22
N ALA A 187 -17.66 0.20 27.42
CA ALA A 187 -17.13 1.07 28.46
C ALA A 187 -17.48 0.48 29.83
N GLY A 188 -16.47 0.11 30.61
CA GLY A 188 -16.67 -0.30 32.00
C GLY A 188 -17.39 0.80 32.79
N ALA A 189 -18.17 0.41 33.81
CA ALA A 189 -18.94 1.35 34.64
C ALA A 189 -18.05 2.38 35.38
N ASP A 190 -16.75 2.12 35.49
CA ASP A 190 -15.74 2.93 36.13
C ASP A 190 -14.83 3.70 35.16
N GLY A 191 -15.14 3.69 33.85
CA GLY A 191 -14.31 4.36 32.84
C GLY A 191 -12.97 3.65 32.59
N LYS A 192 -12.89 2.35 32.88
CA LYS A 192 -11.70 1.54 32.67
C LYS A 192 -11.95 0.39 31.71
N ILE A 193 -10.97 0.12 30.85
CA ILE A 193 -10.97 -1.00 29.92
C ILE A 193 -9.63 -1.72 29.98
N GLN A 194 -9.70 -3.05 30.04
CA GLN A 194 -8.57 -3.94 29.77
C GLN A 194 -8.84 -4.67 28.46
N THR A 195 -7.90 -4.57 27.52
CA THR A 195 -8.00 -5.21 26.20
C THR A 195 -6.62 -5.57 25.68
N ASP A 196 -6.54 -6.07 24.45
CA ASP A 196 -5.28 -6.33 23.76
C ASP A 196 -5.32 -5.81 22.32
N LEU A 197 -4.14 -5.73 21.71
CA LEU A 197 -4.00 -5.20 20.35
C LEU A 197 -4.75 -6.05 19.31
N GLN A 198 -4.86 -7.36 19.53
CA GLN A 198 -5.56 -8.27 18.62
C GLN A 198 -7.07 -7.98 18.60
N THR A 199 -7.65 -7.67 19.76
CA THR A 199 -9.05 -7.28 19.89
C THR A 199 -9.32 -5.95 19.19
N ILE A 200 -8.44 -4.96 19.40
CA ILE A 200 -8.51 -3.66 18.70
C ILE A 200 -8.40 -3.86 17.18
N ALA A 201 -7.40 -4.62 16.73
CA ALA A 201 -7.16 -4.92 15.31
C ALA A 201 -8.38 -5.58 14.67
N LYS A 202 -8.95 -6.58 15.34
CA LYS A 202 -10.14 -7.29 14.88
C LYS A 202 -11.34 -6.36 14.75
N ASN A 203 -11.59 -5.52 15.75
CA ASN A 203 -12.77 -4.66 15.77
C ASN A 203 -12.67 -3.50 14.78
N LEU A 204 -11.51 -2.84 14.70
CA LEU A 204 -11.23 -1.85 13.65
C LEU A 204 -11.30 -2.50 12.26
N GLY A 205 -10.67 -3.67 12.13
CA GLY A 205 -10.66 -4.51 10.94
C GLY A 205 -12.05 -4.79 10.41
N ALA A 206 -13.00 -5.11 11.29
CA ALA A 206 -14.38 -5.42 10.93
C ALA A 206 -15.28 -4.18 10.73
N SER A 207 -14.82 -2.98 11.08
CA SER A 207 -15.66 -1.77 11.13
C SER A 207 -15.29 -0.73 10.07
N ILE A 208 -14.12 -0.86 9.43
CA ILE A 208 -13.57 0.17 8.53
C ILE A 208 -13.32 -0.43 7.15
N LEU A 209 -13.82 0.25 6.13
CA LEU A 209 -13.42 0.05 4.74
C LEU A 209 -12.37 1.11 4.37
N ILE A 210 -11.41 0.70 3.54
CA ILE A 210 -10.35 1.54 2.99
C ILE A 210 -10.52 1.56 1.47
N GLU A 211 -10.63 2.76 0.91
CA GLU A 211 -10.50 3.02 -0.53
C GLU A 211 -9.18 3.76 -0.75
N SER A 212 -8.39 3.36 -1.75
CA SER A 212 -7.22 4.12 -2.17
C SER A 212 -7.43 4.70 -3.56
N LYS A 213 -6.88 5.89 -3.76
CA LYS A 213 -6.64 6.50 -5.06
C LYS A 213 -5.17 6.81 -5.15
N ILE A 214 -4.52 6.39 -6.22
CA ILE A 214 -3.10 6.60 -6.46
C ILE A 214 -2.95 7.35 -7.77
N TRP A 215 -2.25 8.48 -7.72
CA TRP A 215 -1.86 9.28 -8.87
C TRP A 215 -0.35 9.31 -8.95
N MET A 216 0.17 8.74 -10.02
CA MET A 216 1.59 8.72 -10.32
C MET A 216 1.86 9.55 -11.56
N ASN A 217 2.90 10.36 -11.47
CA ASN A 217 3.51 11.05 -12.60
C ASN A 217 5.03 10.87 -12.48
N ASP A 218 5.56 9.93 -13.25
CA ASP A 218 6.96 9.56 -13.31
C ASP A 218 7.59 10.22 -14.54
N GLU A 219 8.28 11.33 -14.30
CA GLU A 219 9.01 12.08 -15.32
C GLU A 219 10.47 11.62 -15.34
N ARG A 220 10.93 11.16 -16.50
CA ARG A 220 12.28 10.68 -16.74
C ARG A 220 12.96 11.50 -17.83
N GLU A 221 14.24 11.22 -18.08
CA GLU A 221 15.03 11.95 -19.07
C GLU A 221 14.42 11.87 -20.48
N SER A 222 13.92 10.69 -20.87
CA SER A 222 13.40 10.41 -22.22
C SER A 222 11.90 10.11 -22.28
N SER A 223 11.21 10.01 -21.14
CA SER A 223 9.79 9.65 -21.12
C SER A 223 9.03 10.26 -19.95
N THR A 224 7.71 10.20 -20.04
CA THR A 224 6.79 10.52 -18.95
C THR A 224 5.73 9.44 -18.91
N ILE A 225 5.58 8.81 -17.76
CA ILE A 225 4.56 7.82 -17.47
C ILE A 225 3.66 8.39 -16.38
N SER A 226 2.37 8.52 -16.66
CA SER A 226 1.39 8.90 -15.65
C SER A 226 0.30 7.85 -15.57
N TYR A 227 -0.12 7.49 -14.36
CA TYR A 227 -1.25 6.59 -14.16
C TYR A 227 -2.08 6.95 -12.93
N GLU A 228 -3.36 6.59 -13.01
CA GLU A 228 -4.33 6.68 -11.94
C GLU A 228 -4.88 5.29 -11.65
N LEU A 229 -4.75 4.86 -10.40
CA LEU A 229 -5.26 3.59 -9.89
C LEU A 229 -6.25 3.85 -8.78
N ASP A 230 -7.36 3.13 -8.81
CA ASP A 230 -8.33 3.09 -7.73
C ASP A 230 -8.34 1.69 -7.12
N SER A 231 -8.45 1.59 -5.80
CA SER A 231 -8.87 0.36 -5.14
C SER A 231 -10.35 0.43 -4.80
N PRO A 232 -11.11 -0.67 -4.94
CA PRO A 232 -12.44 -0.73 -4.36
C PRO A 232 -12.37 -0.57 -2.83
N ALA A 233 -13.52 -0.29 -2.23
CA ALA A 233 -13.66 -0.28 -0.78
C ALA A 233 -13.37 -1.67 -0.20
N THR A 234 -12.25 -1.80 0.48
CA THR A 234 -11.77 -3.08 1.01
C THR A 234 -11.77 -3.04 2.52
N LEU A 235 -12.20 -4.13 3.16
CA LEU A 235 -12.25 -4.21 4.61
C LEU A 235 -10.84 -4.14 5.22
N LEU A 236 -10.64 -3.32 6.24
CA LEU A 236 -9.34 -3.13 6.90
C LEU A 236 -8.76 -4.47 7.39
N ALA A 237 -9.61 -5.41 7.82
CA ALA A 237 -9.18 -6.75 8.21
C ALA A 237 -8.42 -7.50 7.10
N GLN A 238 -8.79 -7.30 5.83
CA GLN A 238 -8.12 -7.98 4.71
C GLN A 238 -6.67 -7.52 4.56
N PHE A 239 -6.37 -6.26 4.86
CA PHE A 239 -4.99 -5.76 4.87
C PHE A 239 -4.18 -6.33 6.05
N LEU A 240 -4.79 -6.53 7.21
CA LEU A 240 -4.14 -7.12 8.38
C LEU A 240 -3.80 -8.60 8.19
N GLU A 241 -4.59 -9.30 7.38
CA GLU A 241 -4.42 -10.72 7.06
C GLU A 241 -3.53 -10.94 5.81
N SER A 242 -2.90 -9.88 5.29
CA SER A 242 -2.13 -9.91 4.05
C SER A 242 -2.93 -10.40 2.83
N GLY A 243 -4.24 -10.12 2.82
CA GLY A 243 -5.11 -10.40 1.68
C GLY A 243 -4.70 -9.58 0.44
N PRO A 244 -5.06 -10.06 -0.77
CA PRO A 244 -4.82 -9.31 -1.99
C PRO A 244 -5.66 -8.03 -2.01
N MET A 245 -5.07 -6.98 -2.55
CA MET A 245 -5.70 -5.70 -2.84
C MET A 245 -5.85 -5.58 -4.36
N ASP A 246 -7.10 -5.50 -4.82
CA ASP A 246 -7.41 -5.24 -6.21
C ASP A 246 -7.04 -3.80 -6.57
N MET A 247 -6.31 -3.64 -7.68
CA MET A 247 -5.89 -2.35 -8.21
C MET A 247 -6.50 -2.14 -9.60
N GLN A 248 -7.50 -1.27 -9.69
CA GLN A 248 -8.18 -0.96 -10.93
C GLN A 248 -7.51 0.22 -11.63
N LEU A 249 -7.10 0.01 -12.88
CA LEU A 249 -6.60 1.10 -13.71
C LEU A 249 -7.74 2.00 -14.15
N VAL A 250 -7.67 3.27 -13.74
CA VAL A 250 -8.57 4.33 -14.22
C VAL A 250 -8.01 4.89 -15.52
N LYS A 251 -6.72 5.22 -15.53
CA LYS A 251 -6.05 5.83 -16.67
C LYS A 251 -4.55 5.55 -16.63
N VAL A 252 -3.95 5.37 -17.82
CA VAL A 252 -2.50 5.45 -18.03
C VAL A 252 -2.23 6.28 -19.27
N THR A 253 -1.16 7.06 -19.21
CA THR A 253 -0.60 7.80 -20.34
C THR A 253 0.91 7.64 -20.29
N GLY A 254 1.50 7.22 -21.40
CA GLY A 254 2.96 7.21 -21.58
C GLY A 254 3.33 7.98 -22.82
N SER A 255 4.37 8.81 -22.75
CA SER A 255 4.96 9.48 -23.91
C SER A 255 6.47 9.53 -23.82
N ALA A 256 7.17 9.42 -24.94
CA ALA A 256 8.63 9.51 -25.01
C ALA A 256 9.12 10.58 -25.99
N SER A 257 10.37 11.01 -25.83
CA SER A 257 11.04 11.99 -26.70
C SER A 257 11.23 11.48 -28.15
N THR A 258 11.22 10.17 -28.34
CA THR A 258 11.17 9.48 -29.65
C THR A 258 9.83 9.72 -30.38
N GLY A 259 8.83 10.30 -29.72
CA GLY A 259 7.48 10.45 -30.25
C GLY A 259 6.59 9.23 -30.02
N GLN A 260 7.07 8.25 -29.24
CA GLN A 260 6.29 7.07 -28.87
C GLN A 260 5.25 7.37 -27.80
N SER A 261 4.20 6.56 -27.75
CA SER A 261 3.13 6.62 -26.75
C SER A 261 2.64 5.23 -26.36
N ILE A 262 2.15 5.08 -25.11
CA ILE A 262 1.58 3.82 -24.60
C ILE A 262 0.07 3.81 -24.77
N VAL A 263 -0.45 2.70 -25.33
CA VAL A 263 -1.87 2.37 -25.42
C VAL A 263 -2.15 1.09 -24.64
N MET A 264 -2.80 1.23 -23.49
CA MET A 264 -3.16 0.09 -22.65
C MET A 264 -4.22 -0.79 -23.32
N LYS A 265 -4.01 -2.10 -23.31
CA LYS A 265 -4.97 -3.10 -23.83
C LYS A 265 -5.64 -3.87 -22.72
N ASN A 266 -4.88 -4.24 -21.69
CA ASN A 266 -5.36 -5.03 -20.58
C ASN A 266 -4.60 -4.65 -19.30
N TRP A 267 -5.34 -4.57 -18.20
CA TRP A 267 -4.79 -4.35 -16.87
C TRP A 267 -5.49 -5.27 -15.89
N ALA A 268 -4.77 -6.25 -15.37
CA ALA A 268 -5.24 -7.15 -14.34
C ALA A 268 -4.12 -7.33 -13.32
N MET A 269 -4.07 -6.42 -12.34
CA MET A 269 -3.01 -6.39 -11.33
C MET A 269 -3.60 -6.45 -9.93
N GLN A 270 -3.02 -7.31 -9.10
CA GLN A 270 -3.31 -7.42 -7.68
C GLN A 270 -2.02 -7.19 -6.90
N TYR A 271 -2.12 -6.46 -5.80
CA TYR A 271 -1.04 -6.34 -4.82
C TYR A 271 -1.31 -7.30 -3.67
N LYS A 272 -0.33 -8.11 -3.28
CA LYS A 272 -0.41 -8.97 -2.09
C LYS A 272 0.63 -8.53 -1.09
N ALA A 273 0.18 -8.14 0.10
CA ALA A 273 1.10 -7.72 1.15
C ALA A 273 1.92 -8.92 1.66
N SER A 274 3.22 -8.70 1.88
CA SER A 274 4.11 -9.69 2.49
C SER A 274 5.02 -9.00 3.51
N SER A 275 5.75 -9.80 4.29
CA SER A 275 6.58 -9.28 5.40
C SER A 275 7.78 -8.42 4.98
N SER A 276 8.14 -8.40 3.68
CA SER A 276 9.31 -7.68 3.17
C SER A 276 8.96 -6.42 2.38
N SER A 277 7.80 -6.37 1.70
CA SER A 277 7.33 -5.23 0.86
C SER A 277 6.10 -5.56 0.00
N GLY A 278 5.66 -6.82 -0.02
CA GLY A 278 4.61 -7.29 -0.92
C GLY A 278 5.10 -7.74 -2.30
N THR A 279 4.17 -8.31 -3.05
CA THR A 279 4.36 -8.84 -4.41
C THR A 279 3.19 -8.40 -5.29
N LEU A 280 3.37 -8.54 -6.61
CA LEU A 280 2.33 -8.32 -7.59
C LEU A 280 1.92 -9.65 -8.23
N ASP A 281 0.64 -9.75 -8.55
CA ASP A 281 0.03 -10.86 -9.27
C ASP A 281 -0.77 -10.34 -10.46
N GLY A 282 -0.56 -10.95 -11.63
CA GLY A 282 -1.39 -10.72 -12.82
C GLY A 282 -0.62 -10.29 -14.05
N SER A 283 -1.23 -9.45 -14.90
CA SER A 283 -0.60 -9.01 -16.14
C SER A 283 -1.05 -7.63 -16.62
N ILE A 284 -0.14 -6.97 -17.33
CA ILE A 284 -0.37 -5.72 -18.06
C ILE A 284 -0.03 -5.98 -19.53
N ASP A 285 -0.99 -5.75 -20.42
CA ASP A 285 -0.76 -5.84 -21.87
C ASP A 285 -0.94 -4.46 -22.49
N PHE A 286 0.04 -4.00 -23.26
CA PHE A 286 0.00 -2.67 -23.88
C PHE A 286 0.68 -2.66 -25.25
N GLU A 287 0.37 -1.63 -26.02
CA GLU A 287 0.96 -1.34 -27.32
C GLU A 287 1.73 -0.03 -27.23
N VAL A 288 2.91 0.03 -27.81
CA VAL A 288 3.70 1.24 -27.99
C VAL A 288 3.59 1.66 -29.45
N ARG A 289 3.17 2.92 -29.66
CA ARG A 289 2.91 3.51 -30.98
C ARG A 289 3.77 4.73 -31.24
N GLY A 290 4.23 4.89 -32.47
CA GLY A 290 5.07 6.01 -32.91
C GLY A 290 6.55 5.65 -32.91
N GLY A 291 7.41 6.67 -32.98
CA GLY A 291 8.85 6.45 -33.10
C GLY A 291 9.25 5.75 -34.39
N ALA A 292 10.24 4.86 -34.32
CA ALA A 292 10.73 4.13 -35.48
C ALA A 292 9.89 2.89 -35.84
N PHE A 293 9.24 2.25 -34.86
CA PHE A 293 8.34 1.11 -35.09
C PHE A 293 7.36 0.92 -33.93
N ASP A 294 6.19 0.37 -34.25
CA ASP A 294 5.17 0.01 -33.28
C ASP A 294 5.40 -1.43 -32.78
N TYR A 295 5.15 -1.66 -31.49
CA TYR A 295 5.27 -2.99 -30.88
C TYR A 295 4.25 -3.20 -29.75
N VAL A 296 4.03 -4.44 -29.37
CA VAL A 296 3.26 -4.83 -28.20
C VAL A 296 4.19 -5.36 -27.11
N ALA A 297 3.82 -5.12 -25.87
CA ALA A 297 4.52 -5.61 -24.70
C ALA A 297 3.52 -6.20 -23.71
N LYS A 298 3.96 -7.27 -23.05
CA LYS A 298 3.21 -7.94 -21.98
C LYS A 298 4.10 -8.10 -20.77
N PHE A 299 3.67 -7.55 -19.65
CA PHE A 299 4.26 -7.77 -18.33
C PHE A 299 3.41 -8.79 -17.58
N THR A 300 4.01 -9.87 -17.12
CA THR A 300 3.34 -10.90 -16.31
C THR A 300 4.00 -10.97 -14.95
N TYR A 301 3.24 -10.83 -13.87
CA TYR A 301 3.73 -10.88 -12.49
C TYR A 301 3.27 -12.20 -11.86
N PRO A 302 4.15 -13.22 -11.81
CA PRO A 302 3.82 -14.51 -11.22
C PRO A 302 4.18 -14.52 -9.72
N HIS A 303 3.50 -13.69 -8.94
CA HIS A 303 3.69 -13.55 -7.50
C HIS A 303 5.08 -13.05 -7.08
N ARG A 304 5.55 -11.97 -7.70
CA ARG A 304 6.84 -11.32 -7.38
C ARG A 304 6.81 -9.83 -7.75
N LYS A 305 7.90 -9.11 -7.51
CA LYS A 305 7.97 -7.67 -7.78
C LYS A 305 8.25 -7.37 -9.24
N GLU A 306 9.11 -8.18 -9.85
CA GLU A 306 9.62 -8.01 -11.21
C GLU A 306 8.77 -8.82 -12.21
N PRO A 307 8.36 -8.27 -13.37
CA PRO A 307 7.58 -9.02 -14.35
C PRO A 307 8.44 -9.99 -15.17
N ASP A 308 7.80 -11.00 -15.76
CA ASP A 308 8.24 -11.55 -17.04
C ASP A 308 7.77 -10.60 -18.15
N VAL A 309 8.67 -10.23 -19.05
CA VAL A 309 8.38 -9.31 -20.16
C VAL A 309 8.48 -10.06 -21.48
N ALA A 310 7.41 -9.97 -22.28
CA ALA A 310 7.38 -10.45 -23.65
C ALA A 310 7.10 -9.28 -24.61
N LEU A 311 7.77 -9.29 -25.76
CA LEU A 311 7.59 -8.30 -26.83
C LEU A 311 7.03 -8.96 -28.08
N GLY A 312 6.36 -8.17 -28.93
CA GLY A 312 5.82 -8.63 -30.21
C GLY A 312 5.65 -7.47 -31.18
N CYS A 313 5.63 -7.74 -32.49
CA CYS A 313 5.25 -6.71 -33.46
C CYS A 313 3.77 -6.32 -33.34
N ALA A 314 3.48 -5.02 -33.38
CA ALA A 314 2.11 -4.55 -33.52
C ALA A 314 1.57 -4.92 -34.91
N GLN A 315 0.31 -5.34 -34.99
CA GLN A 315 -0.38 -5.68 -36.24
C GLN A 315 -1.16 -4.49 -36.80
#